data_AF-G0UD71-F1
#
_entry.id   AF-G0UD71-F1
#
_cell.length_a   1.000
_cell.length_b   1.000
_cell.length_c   1.000
_cell.angle_alpha   90.00
_cell.angle_beta   90.00
_cell.angle_gamma   90.00
#
_symmetry.space_group_name_H-M   'P 1'
#
loop_
_entity.id
_entity.type
_entity.pdbx_description
1 polymer ?
#
loop_
_entity_poly.entity_id
_entity_poly.type
_entity_poly.pdbx_seq_one_letter_code
_entity_poly.pdbx_strand_id
1 'polypeptide(L)'
;MLHAARGLLAASPGVGIAPETTPVKYTPYMLNIQNFLWWNGKRSPYRATYREKSWYEVSAMGNFAKGGRPVMRQKYSREALQAALAMVPPGFEVADVPRPPQRIRAQSEGIVGRWYSNYWTLHSVKYQCLLAGVEWPFGERQRPRTNYDEPFFFSDFEECKAIRDYRSRWINVNRSLVGMTKRMKEAEEETRYMQFRKQQDTFWSNRKVLVNRIKSMHNQGTKTSARDMPIKTINLKAFLAE
;
A
#
# COMPACT_ATOMS: atom_id res chain seq x y z
N MET A 1 -65.31 -23.32 29.93
CA MET A 1 -65.96 -22.00 29.82
C MET A 1 -64.92 -20.91 30.08
N LEU A 2 -64.55 -20.12 29.07
CA LEU A 2 -64.57 -18.66 29.13
C LEU A 2 -64.17 -18.10 27.75
N HIS A 3 -64.99 -17.15 27.33
CA HIS A 3 -65.14 -16.59 26.00
C HIS A 3 -63.96 -15.74 25.48
N ALA A 4 -63.82 -15.74 24.16
CA ALA A 4 -63.65 -14.59 23.27
C ALA A 4 -62.71 -13.44 23.70
N ALA A 5 -61.67 -13.24 22.89
CA ALA A 5 -61.26 -11.91 22.47
C ALA A 5 -60.84 -11.95 20.99
N ARG A 6 -61.80 -11.73 20.09
CA ARG A 6 -61.52 -11.32 18.70
C ARG A 6 -60.94 -9.90 18.75
N GLY A 7 -59.62 -9.80 18.71
CA GLY A 7 -58.93 -8.53 18.49
C GLY A 7 -58.99 -8.15 17.01
N LEU A 8 -60.06 -7.46 16.61
CA LEU A 8 -60.07 -6.67 15.38
C LEU A 8 -59.10 -5.49 15.57
N LEU A 9 -58.05 -5.42 14.73
CA LEU A 9 -57.29 -4.19 14.52
C LEU A 9 -57.12 -3.93 13.02
N ALA A 10 -57.85 -2.91 12.58
CA ALA A 10 -57.68 -2.05 11.41
C ALA A 10 -57.48 -2.71 10.03
N ALA A 11 -58.59 -3.08 9.39
CA ALA A 11 -58.67 -3.08 7.93
C ALA A 11 -58.69 -1.62 7.44
N SER A 12 -57.56 -1.13 6.92
CA SER A 12 -57.56 0.09 6.11
C SER A 12 -58.17 -0.21 4.73
N PRO A 13 -59.08 0.63 4.19
CA PRO A 13 -59.66 0.41 2.88
C PRO A 13 -58.64 0.79 1.82
N GLY A 14 -57.97 -0.21 1.26
CA GLY A 14 -57.03 -0.05 0.16
C GLY A 14 -57.32 -1.09 -0.91
N VAL A 15 -57.98 -0.65 -1.97
CA VAL A 15 -57.97 -1.14 -3.36
C VAL A 15 -57.57 -2.61 -3.55
N GLY A 16 -58.51 -3.41 -4.07
CA GLY A 16 -58.33 -4.81 -4.45
C GLY A 16 -57.20 -5.05 -5.45
N ILE A 17 -55.97 -5.10 -4.93
CA ILE A 17 -54.78 -5.59 -5.61
C ILE A 17 -54.60 -7.01 -5.12
N ALA A 18 -54.56 -7.98 -6.03
CA ALA A 18 -54.36 -9.38 -5.69
C ALA A 18 -53.14 -9.52 -4.75
N PRO A 19 -53.22 -10.31 -3.67
CA PRO A 19 -52.16 -10.40 -2.66
C PRO A 19 -50.79 -10.80 -3.26
N GLU A 20 -50.78 -11.37 -4.46
CA GLU A 20 -49.58 -11.73 -5.22
C GLU A 20 -48.84 -10.53 -5.84
N THR A 21 -49.46 -9.35 -5.90
CA THR A 21 -48.95 -8.15 -6.60
C THR A 21 -48.63 -6.98 -5.68
N THR A 22 -48.84 -7.12 -4.36
CA THR A 22 -48.43 -6.10 -3.39
C THR A 22 -46.97 -6.31 -2.97
N PRO A 23 -46.07 -5.33 -3.16
CA PRO A 23 -44.70 -5.45 -2.69
C PRO A 23 -44.70 -5.56 -1.17
N VAL A 24 -43.98 -6.55 -0.63
CA VAL A 24 -43.89 -6.77 0.82
C VAL A 24 -43.24 -5.55 1.47
N LYS A 25 -44.05 -4.77 2.20
CA LYS A 25 -43.65 -3.49 2.81
C LYS A 25 -42.57 -3.64 3.89
N TYR A 26 -42.63 -4.72 4.67
CA TYR A 26 -41.63 -5.05 5.68
C TYR A 26 -41.30 -6.53 5.65
N THR A 27 -40.02 -6.88 5.62
CA THR A 27 -39.56 -8.26 5.66
C THR A 27 -39.05 -8.63 7.06
N PRO A 28 -39.11 -9.91 7.47
CA PRO A 28 -38.57 -10.34 8.76
C PRO A 28 -37.09 -10.01 8.97
N TYR A 29 -36.31 -9.94 7.87
CA TYR A 29 -34.90 -9.50 7.92
C TYR A 29 -34.75 -8.03 8.32
N MET A 30 -35.66 -7.15 7.90
CA MET A 30 -35.63 -5.72 8.27
C MET A 30 -35.85 -5.51 9.77
N LEU A 31 -36.63 -6.38 10.40
CA LEU A 31 -36.95 -6.33 11.83
C LEU A 31 -35.98 -7.17 12.69
N ASN A 32 -34.90 -7.70 12.11
CA ASN A 32 -33.93 -8.58 12.79
C ASN A 32 -34.54 -9.82 13.46
N ILE A 33 -35.67 -10.33 12.94
CA ILE A 33 -36.33 -11.53 13.50
C ILE A 33 -35.49 -12.77 13.16
N GLN A 34 -35.03 -13.48 14.19
CA GLN A 34 -34.19 -14.68 14.07
C GLN A 34 -35.04 -15.92 13.75
N ASN A 35 -35.24 -16.20 12.45
CA ASN A 35 -35.95 -17.38 11.97
C ASN A 35 -34.97 -18.47 11.50
N PHE A 36 -34.58 -19.33 12.43
CA PHE A 36 -33.82 -20.54 12.15
C PHE A 36 -34.66 -21.78 12.44
N LEU A 37 -34.63 -22.75 11.53
CA LEU A 37 -35.35 -24.02 11.65
C LEU A 37 -35.04 -24.74 12.97
N TRP A 38 -33.76 -24.77 13.36
CA TRP A 38 -33.31 -25.41 14.60
C TRP A 38 -33.68 -24.61 15.87
N TRP A 39 -34.06 -23.34 15.73
CA TRP A 39 -34.40 -22.47 16.85
C TRP A 39 -35.91 -22.41 17.09
N ASN A 40 -36.68 -22.04 16.06
CA ASN A 40 -38.12 -21.78 16.18
C ASN A 40 -38.97 -22.49 15.12
N GLY A 41 -38.38 -23.46 14.40
CA GLY A 41 -39.05 -24.21 13.33
C GLY A 41 -39.38 -23.39 12.07
N LYS A 42 -39.07 -22.08 12.05
CA LYS A 42 -39.38 -21.18 10.93
C LYS A 42 -38.14 -20.90 10.09
N ARG A 43 -38.37 -20.51 8.83
CA ARG A 43 -37.33 -20.08 7.89
C ARG A 43 -37.72 -18.77 7.23
N SER A 44 -36.77 -17.86 7.05
CA SER A 44 -37.03 -16.62 6.31
C SER A 44 -37.39 -16.92 4.84
N PRO A 45 -38.40 -16.24 4.26
CA PRO A 45 -38.89 -16.54 2.92
C PRO A 45 -37.89 -16.14 1.82
N TYR A 46 -37.14 -15.06 2.01
CA TYR A 46 -36.16 -14.56 1.04
C TYR A 46 -34.76 -15.12 1.32
N ARG A 47 -34.57 -16.42 1.11
CA ARG A 47 -33.24 -17.05 1.13
C ARG A 47 -33.17 -18.19 0.11
N ALA A 48 -31.97 -18.44 -0.42
CA ALA A 48 -31.71 -19.68 -1.15
C ALA A 48 -31.88 -20.89 -0.22
N THR A 49 -32.53 -21.94 -0.74
CA THR A 49 -32.72 -23.23 -0.03
C THR A 49 -31.38 -23.92 0.21
N TYR A 50 -30.52 -23.95 -0.80
CA TYR A 50 -29.17 -24.48 -0.74
C TYR A 50 -28.15 -23.38 -0.95
N ARG A 51 -27.04 -23.45 -0.22
CA ARG A 51 -25.87 -22.59 -0.40
C ARG A 51 -24.64 -23.48 -0.41
N GLU A 52 -23.98 -23.58 -1.56
CA GLU A 52 -22.76 -24.41 -1.71
C GLU A 52 -21.69 -24.01 -0.70
N LYS A 53 -21.56 -22.71 -0.46
CA LYS A 53 -20.63 -22.13 0.51
C LYS A 53 -21.36 -21.18 1.44
N SER A 54 -21.01 -21.25 2.71
CA SER A 54 -21.51 -20.33 3.72
C SER A 54 -20.93 -18.92 3.53
N TRP A 55 -21.53 -17.92 4.18
CA TRP A 55 -21.01 -16.54 4.14
C TRP A 55 -19.56 -16.45 4.65
N TYR A 56 -19.19 -17.30 5.61
CA TYR A 56 -17.85 -17.36 6.19
C TYR A 56 -16.81 -17.89 5.19
N GLU A 57 -17.17 -18.90 4.39
CA GLU A 57 -16.28 -19.42 3.36
C GLU A 57 -16.15 -18.45 2.18
N VAL A 58 -17.23 -17.74 1.85
CA VAL A 58 -17.21 -16.69 0.82
C VAL A 58 -16.33 -15.51 1.25
N SER A 59 -16.32 -15.14 2.53
CA SER A 59 -15.48 -14.05 3.05
C SER A 59 -14.00 -14.42 3.16
N ALA A 60 -13.65 -15.71 3.15
CA ALA A 60 -12.28 -16.22 3.22
C ALA A 60 -11.49 -16.00 1.91
N MET A 61 -11.27 -14.74 1.53
CA MET A 61 -10.66 -14.33 0.26
C MET A 61 -9.25 -14.89 0.02
N GLY A 62 -8.49 -15.21 1.07
CA GLY A 62 -7.18 -15.86 0.94
C GLY A 62 -7.24 -17.22 0.24
N ASN A 63 -8.33 -17.97 0.43
CA ASN A 63 -8.56 -19.26 -0.20
C ASN A 63 -9.12 -19.12 -1.63
N PHE A 64 -9.71 -17.98 -1.95
CA PHE A 64 -10.36 -17.71 -3.24
C PHE A 64 -9.42 -17.03 -4.25
N ALA A 65 -8.75 -15.97 -3.82
CA ALA A 65 -7.80 -15.19 -4.62
C ALA A 65 -6.36 -15.73 -4.50
N LYS A 66 -5.46 -15.28 -5.39
CA LYS A 66 -4.03 -15.59 -5.31
C LYS A 66 -3.31 -14.57 -4.43
N GLY A 67 -3.07 -14.95 -3.17
CA GLY A 67 -2.20 -14.24 -2.22
C GLY A 67 -0.85 -14.94 -2.09
N GLY A 68 -0.70 -15.80 -1.07
CA GLY A 68 0.53 -16.58 -0.82
C GLY A 68 0.48 -18.07 -1.22
N ARG A 69 -0.69 -18.61 -1.58
CA ARG A 69 -0.84 -20.06 -1.85
C ARG A 69 -0.41 -20.46 -3.27
N PRO A 70 0.13 -21.67 -3.49
CA PRO A 70 0.27 -22.24 -4.84
C PRO A 70 -1.10 -22.47 -5.49
N VAL A 71 -1.18 -22.32 -6.82
CA VAL A 71 -2.42 -22.50 -7.60
C VAL A 71 -2.39 -23.73 -8.50
N MET A 72 -1.20 -24.11 -8.97
CA MET A 72 -0.93 -25.34 -9.69
C MET A 72 -0.19 -26.29 -8.73
N ARG A 73 -0.77 -27.47 -8.48
CA ARG A 73 -0.19 -28.47 -7.58
C ARG A 73 0.80 -29.39 -8.30
N GLN A 74 0.57 -29.62 -9.59
CA GLN A 74 1.37 -30.49 -10.43
C GLN A 74 2.75 -29.86 -10.68
N LYS A 75 3.78 -30.68 -10.60
CA LYS A 75 5.17 -30.31 -10.91
C LYS A 75 5.65 -31.24 -12.01
N TYR A 76 6.00 -30.67 -13.16
CA TYR A 76 6.34 -31.44 -14.35
C TYR A 76 7.85 -31.64 -14.46
N SER A 77 8.26 -32.74 -15.09
CA SER A 77 9.65 -32.95 -15.49
C SER A 77 10.04 -32.02 -16.64
N ARG A 78 11.34 -31.97 -16.95
CA ARG A 78 11.88 -31.13 -18.03
C ARG A 78 11.24 -31.47 -19.39
N GLU A 79 11.10 -32.75 -19.69
CA GLU A 79 10.56 -33.27 -20.95
C GLU A 79 9.06 -32.96 -21.07
N ALA A 80 8.32 -33.11 -19.96
CA ALA A 80 6.90 -32.78 -19.93
C ALA A 80 6.65 -31.27 -20.12
N LEU A 81 7.53 -30.42 -19.59
CA LEU A 81 7.48 -28.97 -19.83
C LEU A 81 7.74 -28.66 -21.31
N GLN A 82 8.76 -29.26 -21.93
CA GLN A 82 9.05 -29.07 -23.35
C GLN A 82 7.88 -29.50 -24.25
N ALA A 83 7.27 -30.65 -23.95
CA ALA A 83 6.08 -31.11 -24.65
C ALA A 83 4.89 -30.14 -24.47
N ALA A 84 4.69 -29.62 -23.25
CA ALA A 84 3.63 -28.65 -22.99
C ALA A 84 3.84 -27.33 -23.75
N LEU A 85 5.09 -26.83 -23.83
CA LEU A 85 5.45 -25.63 -24.59
C LEU A 85 5.19 -25.81 -26.09
N ALA A 86 5.44 -26.99 -26.64
CA ALA A 86 5.20 -27.30 -28.06
C ALA A 86 3.71 -27.29 -28.45
N MET A 87 2.79 -27.39 -27.47
CA MET A 87 1.34 -27.31 -27.72
C MET A 87 0.84 -25.87 -27.91
N VAL A 88 1.66 -24.86 -27.62
CA VAL A 88 1.26 -23.45 -27.72
C VAL A 88 1.42 -22.99 -29.17
N PRO A 89 0.42 -22.32 -29.76
CA PRO A 89 0.50 -21.88 -31.14
C PRO A 89 1.59 -20.83 -31.34
N PRO A 90 2.20 -20.77 -32.54
CA PRO A 90 3.17 -19.72 -32.88
C PRO A 90 2.51 -18.33 -32.84
N GLY A 91 3.28 -17.31 -32.47
CA GLY A 91 2.79 -15.92 -32.37
C GLY A 91 2.04 -15.60 -31.07
N PHE A 92 1.95 -16.53 -30.13
CA PHE A 92 1.39 -16.28 -28.81
C PHE A 92 2.34 -15.46 -27.94
N GLU A 93 1.83 -14.38 -27.34
CA GLU A 93 2.57 -13.56 -26.37
C GLU A 93 1.94 -13.63 -24.98
N VAL A 94 2.79 -13.67 -23.94
CA VAL A 94 2.33 -13.70 -22.54
C VAL A 94 1.55 -12.44 -22.17
N ALA A 95 1.85 -11.31 -22.82
CA ALA A 95 1.16 -10.04 -22.62
C ALA A 95 -0.32 -10.08 -23.03
N ASP A 96 -0.72 -10.99 -23.92
CA ASP A 96 -2.09 -11.12 -24.42
C ASP A 96 -3.05 -11.71 -23.38
N VAL A 97 -2.51 -12.33 -22.32
CA VAL A 97 -3.30 -12.98 -21.27
C VAL A 97 -3.37 -12.04 -20.06
N PRO A 98 -4.47 -11.28 -19.87
CA PRO A 98 -4.61 -10.40 -18.73
C PRO A 98 -4.77 -11.20 -17.43
N ARG A 99 -4.33 -10.62 -16.33
CA ARG A 99 -4.59 -11.17 -14.99
C ARG A 99 -6.11 -11.13 -14.73
N PRO A 100 -6.75 -12.25 -14.35
CA PRO A 100 -8.18 -12.24 -14.04
C PRO A 100 -8.49 -11.36 -12.81
N PRO A 101 -9.71 -10.79 -12.72
CA PRO A 101 -10.10 -9.94 -11.60
C PRO A 101 -10.24 -10.74 -10.30
N GLN A 102 -10.19 -10.06 -9.15
CA GLN A 102 -10.22 -10.72 -7.83
C GLN A 102 -11.50 -11.50 -7.53
N ARG A 103 -12.59 -11.22 -8.24
CA ARG A 103 -13.87 -11.94 -8.15
C ARG A 103 -13.85 -13.29 -8.86
N ILE A 104 -12.83 -13.58 -9.66
CA ILE A 104 -12.64 -14.87 -10.32
C ILE A 104 -11.68 -15.70 -9.48
N ARG A 105 -12.05 -16.96 -9.26
CA ARG A 105 -11.25 -17.88 -8.43
C ARG A 105 -9.88 -18.07 -9.06
N ALA A 106 -8.83 -17.92 -8.24
CA ALA A 106 -7.49 -18.27 -8.67
C ALA A 106 -7.29 -19.78 -8.59
N GLN A 107 -7.33 -20.43 -9.75
CA GLN A 107 -7.13 -21.86 -9.93
C GLN A 107 -6.34 -22.15 -11.21
N SER A 108 -5.70 -23.32 -11.26
CA SER A 108 -5.02 -23.85 -12.43
C SER A 108 -5.48 -25.29 -12.63
N GLU A 109 -5.95 -25.60 -13.83
CA GLU A 109 -6.41 -26.94 -14.20
C GLU A 109 -5.22 -27.89 -14.52
N GLY A 110 -3.99 -27.36 -14.60
CA GLY A 110 -2.82 -28.09 -15.11
C GLY A 110 -2.64 -27.94 -16.62
N ILE A 111 -1.87 -28.85 -17.23
CA ILE A 111 -1.68 -28.87 -18.69
C ILE A 111 -2.86 -29.60 -19.32
N VAL A 112 -3.91 -28.84 -19.60
CA VAL A 112 -5.10 -29.27 -20.36
C VAL A 112 -5.12 -28.60 -21.74
N GLY A 113 -6.14 -28.90 -22.56
CA GLY A 113 -6.35 -28.22 -23.83
C GLY A 113 -6.35 -26.70 -23.64
N ARG A 114 -5.56 -25.98 -24.45
CA ARG A 114 -5.42 -24.51 -24.40
C ARG A 114 -4.98 -23.97 -23.02
N TRP A 115 -4.15 -24.70 -22.29
CA TRP A 115 -3.65 -24.30 -20.95
C TRP A 115 -3.01 -22.91 -20.90
N TYR A 116 -2.38 -22.47 -22.00
CA TYR A 116 -1.73 -21.16 -22.14
C TYR A 116 -2.71 -19.98 -22.03
N SER A 117 -4.02 -20.21 -22.22
CA SER A 117 -5.04 -19.17 -21.99
C SER A 117 -5.31 -18.90 -20.51
N ASN A 118 -5.02 -19.84 -19.62
CA ASN A 118 -5.17 -19.62 -18.18
C ASN A 118 -3.93 -18.89 -17.64
N TYR A 119 -4.12 -17.63 -17.25
CA TYR A 119 -3.09 -16.77 -16.64
C TYR A 119 -2.31 -17.47 -15.51
N TRP A 120 -3.00 -18.15 -14.59
CA TRP A 120 -2.37 -18.78 -13.44
C TRP A 120 -1.55 -20.00 -13.84
N THR A 121 -2.04 -20.81 -14.77
CA THR A 121 -1.31 -21.96 -15.32
C THR A 121 -0.08 -21.47 -16.08
N LEU A 122 -0.24 -20.48 -16.97
CA LEU A 122 0.85 -19.90 -17.78
C LEU A 122 2.05 -19.47 -16.94
N HIS A 123 1.79 -18.66 -15.91
CA HIS A 123 2.86 -18.18 -15.02
C HIS A 123 3.41 -19.25 -14.07
N SER A 124 2.62 -20.28 -13.73
CA SER A 124 3.11 -21.41 -12.94
C SER A 124 4.04 -22.31 -13.76
N VAL A 125 3.71 -22.56 -15.03
CA VAL A 125 4.58 -23.30 -15.97
C VAL A 125 5.85 -22.51 -16.24
N LYS A 126 5.75 -21.19 -16.49
CA LYS A 126 6.93 -20.31 -16.63
C LYS A 126 7.90 -20.44 -15.45
N TYR A 127 7.37 -20.42 -14.22
CA TYR A 127 8.20 -20.58 -13.02
C TYR A 127 8.84 -21.97 -12.95
N GLN A 128 8.13 -23.04 -13.33
CA GLN A 128 8.71 -24.38 -13.39
C GLN A 128 9.80 -24.52 -14.47
N CYS A 129 9.60 -23.92 -15.66
CA CYS A 129 10.63 -23.86 -16.70
C CYS A 129 11.90 -23.17 -16.20
N LEU A 130 11.74 -22.04 -15.49
CA LEU A 130 12.86 -21.33 -14.87
C LEU A 130 13.63 -22.23 -13.87
N LEU A 131 12.92 -22.93 -13.00
CA LEU A 131 13.54 -23.85 -12.02
C LEU A 131 14.24 -25.04 -12.70
N ALA A 132 13.70 -25.55 -13.80
CA ALA A 132 14.21 -26.71 -14.51
C ALA A 132 15.25 -26.36 -15.60
N GLY A 133 15.58 -25.07 -15.81
CA GLY A 133 16.49 -24.63 -16.86
C GLY A 133 15.96 -24.91 -18.28
N VAL A 134 14.64 -24.91 -18.45
CA VAL A 134 13.98 -24.98 -19.77
C VAL A 134 13.84 -23.56 -20.29
N GLU A 135 14.31 -23.33 -21.52
CA GLU A 135 14.14 -22.05 -22.20
C GLU A 135 12.65 -21.70 -22.31
N TRP A 136 12.32 -20.44 -22.00
CA TRP A 136 10.96 -19.93 -22.12
C TRP A 136 10.84 -19.20 -23.48
N PRO A 137 10.16 -19.80 -24.47
CA PRO A 137 10.16 -19.28 -25.84
C PRO A 137 9.19 -18.10 -26.07
N PHE A 138 8.32 -17.81 -25.10
CA PHE A 138 7.32 -16.74 -25.21
C PHE A 138 7.84 -15.44 -24.58
N GLY A 139 7.28 -14.29 -24.96
CA GLY A 139 7.69 -13.01 -24.39
C GLY A 139 7.43 -12.87 -22.89
N GLU A 140 7.91 -11.75 -22.35
CA GLU A 140 7.65 -11.35 -20.98
C GLU A 140 6.25 -10.76 -20.81
N ARG A 141 5.71 -10.81 -19.58
CA ARG A 141 4.39 -10.21 -19.27
C ARG A 141 4.36 -8.71 -19.54
N GLN A 142 5.47 -8.04 -19.26
CA GLN A 142 5.67 -6.62 -19.55
C GLN A 142 7.04 -6.45 -20.18
N ARG A 143 7.07 -5.81 -21.35
CA ARG A 143 8.33 -5.40 -21.98
C ARG A 143 8.71 -4.00 -21.48
N PRO A 144 9.79 -3.84 -20.71
CA PRO A 144 10.22 -2.52 -20.26
C PRO A 144 10.73 -1.70 -21.45
N ARG A 145 10.33 -0.43 -21.53
CA ARG A 145 10.93 0.55 -22.44
C ARG A 145 12.01 1.31 -21.69
N THR A 146 13.27 1.07 -22.06
CA THR A 146 14.43 1.74 -21.46
C THR A 146 14.84 2.98 -22.24
N ASN A 147 14.88 2.86 -23.57
CA ASN A 147 15.29 3.92 -24.49
C ASN A 147 14.07 4.50 -25.25
N TYR A 148 14.33 5.56 -26.03
CA TYR A 148 13.34 6.22 -26.88
C TYR A 148 13.34 5.63 -28.29
N ASP A 149 13.19 4.32 -28.38
CA ASP A 149 13.14 3.62 -29.66
C ASP A 149 11.72 3.67 -30.25
N GLU A 150 11.61 3.39 -31.54
CA GLU A 150 10.32 3.32 -32.24
C GLU A 150 9.38 2.25 -31.63
N PRO A 151 8.06 2.49 -31.63
CA PRO A 151 7.38 3.69 -32.09
C PRO A 151 7.42 4.83 -31.05
N PHE A 152 7.70 6.04 -31.53
CA PHE A 152 7.76 7.27 -30.72
C PHE A 152 6.39 7.69 -30.19
N PHE A 153 5.35 7.55 -31.02
CA PHE A 153 3.96 7.81 -30.66
C PHE A 153 3.17 6.50 -30.64
N PHE A 154 2.25 6.39 -29.68
CA PHE A 154 1.32 5.27 -29.61
C PHE A 154 -0.06 5.80 -29.22
N SER A 155 -1.12 5.11 -29.66
CA SER A 155 -2.47 5.33 -29.20
C SER A 155 -2.82 4.37 -28.05
N ASP A 156 -3.45 4.88 -27.01
CA ASP A 156 -3.92 4.10 -25.86
C ASP A 156 -5.28 4.61 -25.33
N PHE A 157 -6.37 4.20 -25.97
CA PHE A 157 -7.74 4.56 -25.56
C PHE A 157 -8.13 4.08 -24.16
N GLU A 158 -7.44 3.07 -23.63
CA GLU A 158 -7.67 2.54 -22.27
C GLU A 158 -6.92 3.33 -21.18
N GLU A 159 -6.13 4.35 -21.58
CA GLU A 159 -5.34 5.22 -20.68
C GLU A 159 -4.35 4.48 -19.75
N CYS A 160 -4.11 3.19 -20.02
CA CYS A 160 -3.29 2.34 -19.17
C CYS A 160 -1.82 2.35 -19.57
N LYS A 161 -1.51 2.56 -20.85
CA LYS A 161 -0.16 2.35 -21.38
C LYS A 161 0.79 3.48 -20.95
N ALA A 162 0.33 4.73 -21.01
CA ALA A 162 1.09 5.88 -20.53
C ALA A 162 1.46 5.79 -19.03
N ILE A 163 0.53 5.36 -18.18
CA ILE A 163 0.76 5.24 -16.72
C ILE A 163 1.68 4.05 -16.41
N ARG A 164 1.55 2.95 -17.15
CA ARG A 164 2.34 1.73 -16.93
C ARG A 164 3.73 1.78 -17.57
N ASP A 165 4.02 2.76 -18.43
CA ASP A 165 5.34 2.92 -19.04
C ASP A 165 6.42 2.94 -17.95
N TYR A 166 7.49 2.18 -18.18
CA TYR A 166 8.62 2.09 -17.25
C TYR A 166 9.24 3.47 -17.03
N ARG A 167 9.37 4.29 -18.09
CA ARG A 167 9.93 5.65 -18.00
C ARG A 167 9.07 6.59 -17.15
N SER A 168 7.74 6.52 -17.32
CA SER A 168 6.79 7.31 -16.52
C SER A 168 6.93 6.97 -15.02
N ARG A 169 6.94 5.66 -14.70
CA ARG A 169 7.14 5.20 -13.32
C ARG A 169 8.53 5.55 -12.77
N TRP A 170 9.57 5.42 -13.58
CA TRP A 170 10.94 5.77 -13.20
C TRP A 170 11.08 7.25 -12.85
N ILE A 171 10.51 8.15 -13.64
CA ILE A 171 10.49 9.59 -13.33
C ILE A 171 9.75 9.86 -12.02
N ASN A 172 8.60 9.23 -11.81
CA ASN A 172 7.82 9.42 -10.57
C ASN A 172 8.60 8.95 -9.33
N VAL A 173 9.30 7.81 -9.42
CA VAL A 173 10.18 7.36 -8.34
C VAL A 173 11.29 8.37 -8.09
N ASN A 174 11.95 8.89 -9.12
CA ASN A 174 13.01 9.89 -8.95
C ASN A 174 12.48 11.19 -8.32
N ARG A 175 11.28 11.64 -8.71
CA ARG A 175 10.62 12.79 -8.09
C ARG A 175 10.36 12.56 -6.61
N SER A 176 9.92 11.36 -6.23
CA SER A 176 9.77 10.98 -4.82
C SER A 176 11.09 10.94 -4.08
N LEU A 177 12.15 10.39 -4.68
CA LEU A 177 13.48 10.29 -4.07
C LEU A 177 14.09 11.67 -3.82
N VAL A 178 14.03 12.57 -4.80
CA VAL A 178 14.54 13.94 -4.68
C VAL A 178 13.66 14.79 -3.76
N GLY A 179 12.35 14.54 -3.74
CA GLY A 179 11.40 15.23 -2.86
C GLY A 179 11.56 14.90 -1.37
N MET A 180 12.35 13.88 -1.01
CA MET A 180 12.64 13.56 0.39
C MET A 180 13.62 14.58 1.00
N THR A 181 13.07 15.55 1.74
CA THR A 181 13.84 16.66 2.31
C THR A 181 14.11 16.56 3.82
N LYS A 182 13.89 15.39 4.44
CA LYS A 182 14.06 15.21 5.90
C LYS A 182 15.42 15.69 6.40
N ARG A 183 16.50 15.22 5.76
CA ARG A 183 17.88 15.59 6.13
C ARG A 183 18.21 17.07 5.89
N MET A 184 17.55 17.70 4.90
CA MET A 184 17.73 19.14 4.68
C MET A 184 17.15 19.94 5.84
N LYS A 185 15.96 19.58 6.33
CA LYS A 185 15.35 20.22 7.49
C LYS A 185 16.18 20.00 8.77
N GLU A 186 16.75 18.81 8.95
CA GLU A 186 17.66 18.54 10.06
C GLU A 186 18.92 19.43 10.00
N ALA A 187 19.50 19.61 8.81
CA ALA A 187 20.64 20.51 8.61
C ALA A 187 20.29 21.99 8.83
N GLU A 188 19.09 22.43 8.43
CA GLU A 188 18.60 23.78 8.73
C GLU A 188 18.52 24.02 10.24
N GLU A 189 18.06 23.04 11.00
CA GLU A 189 18.05 23.12 12.46
C GLU A 189 19.47 23.12 13.06
N GLU A 190 20.36 22.25 12.59
CA GLU A 190 21.75 22.24 13.03
C GLU A 190 22.46 23.57 12.77
N THR A 191 22.26 24.18 11.60
CA THR A 191 22.86 25.49 11.28
C THR A 191 22.33 26.58 12.20
N ARG A 192 21.03 26.56 12.54
CA ARG A 192 20.42 27.46 13.51
C ARG A 192 21.07 27.32 14.90
N TYR A 193 21.24 26.10 15.39
CA TYR A 193 21.89 25.88 16.69
C TYR A 193 23.39 26.21 16.68
N MET A 194 24.07 25.96 15.56
CA MET A 194 25.49 26.28 15.40
C MET A 194 25.78 27.79 15.43
N GLN A 195 24.83 28.64 15.01
CA GLN A 195 24.96 30.09 15.15
C GLN A 195 25.09 30.51 16.62
N PHE A 196 24.21 30.01 17.48
CA PHE A 196 24.25 30.32 18.92
C PHE A 196 25.49 29.76 19.59
N ARG A 197 25.92 28.55 19.21
CA ARG A 197 27.16 27.95 19.71
C ARG A 197 28.38 28.81 19.40
N LYS A 198 28.52 29.26 18.14
CA LYS A 198 29.62 30.16 17.74
C LYS A 198 29.60 31.48 18.51
N GLN A 199 28.43 32.05 18.74
CA GLN A 199 28.31 33.30 19.52
C GLN A 199 28.76 33.10 20.98
N GLN A 200 28.37 31.99 21.61
CA GLN A 200 28.80 31.65 22.97
C GLN A 200 30.32 31.42 23.06
N ASP A 201 30.89 30.65 22.12
CA ASP A 201 32.33 30.36 22.06
C ASP A 201 33.15 31.63 21.81
N THR A 202 32.65 32.53 20.95
CA THR A 202 33.26 33.85 20.70
C THR A 202 33.22 34.70 21.96
N PHE A 203 32.10 34.69 22.70
CA PHE A 203 31.98 35.44 23.95
C PHE A 203 32.92 34.92 25.05
N TRP A 204 33.13 33.60 25.12
CA TRP A 204 34.14 33.01 26.01
C TRP A 204 35.57 33.41 25.60
N SER A 205 35.88 33.30 24.31
CA SER A 205 37.20 33.65 23.77
C SER A 205 37.53 35.12 23.98
N ASN A 206 36.58 36.03 23.71
CA ASN A 206 36.74 37.46 23.95
C ASN A 206 36.98 37.77 25.43
N ARG A 207 36.23 37.14 26.34
CA ARG A 207 36.46 37.28 27.78
C ARG A 207 37.87 36.85 28.17
N LYS A 208 38.33 35.68 27.69
CA LYS A 208 39.70 35.19 27.95
C LYS A 208 40.77 36.16 27.44
N VAL A 209 40.62 36.67 26.21
CA VAL A 209 41.55 37.64 25.61
C VAL A 209 41.58 38.96 26.39
N LEU A 210 40.41 39.49 26.77
CA LEU A 210 40.31 40.71 27.57
C LEU A 210 40.98 40.54 28.93
N VAL A 211 40.72 39.44 29.64
CA VAL A 211 41.36 39.15 30.93
C VAL A 211 42.89 39.05 30.79
N ASN A 212 43.39 38.38 29.75
CA ASN A 212 44.84 38.29 29.50
C ASN A 212 45.47 39.66 29.22
N ARG A 213 44.80 40.52 28.43
CA ARG A 213 45.25 41.89 28.17
C ARG A 213 45.26 42.73 29.45
N ILE A 214 44.25 42.58 30.30
CA ILE A 214 44.16 43.23 31.62
C ILE A 214 45.32 42.83 32.52
N LYS A 215 45.64 41.52 32.61
CA LYS A 215 46.79 41.02 33.36
C LYS A 215 48.10 41.65 32.82
N SER A 216 48.26 41.72 31.51
CA SER A 216 49.43 42.36 30.88
C SER A 216 49.53 43.86 31.19
N MET A 217 48.44 44.61 31.10
CA MET A 217 48.43 46.04 31.44
C MET A 217 48.73 46.28 32.92
N HIS A 218 48.26 45.41 33.80
CA HIS A 218 48.62 45.51 35.21
C HIS A 218 50.12 45.34 35.43
N ASN A 219 50.74 44.34 34.81
CA ASN A 219 52.17 44.06 34.94
C ASN A 219 53.03 45.21 34.38
N GLN A 220 52.54 45.95 33.39
CA GLN A 220 53.20 47.12 32.82
C GLN A 220 53.03 48.41 33.65
N GLY A 221 52.22 48.39 34.71
CA GLY A 221 52.04 49.55 35.60
C GLY A 221 51.17 50.68 35.02
N THR A 222 50.56 50.50 33.85
CA THR A 222 49.79 51.55 33.12
C THR A 222 48.35 51.75 33.62
N LYS A 223 48.04 51.37 34.87
CA LYS A 223 46.66 51.32 35.37
C LYS A 223 46.00 52.70 35.45
N THR A 224 45.04 52.94 34.57
CA THR A 224 44.00 53.95 34.72
C THR A 224 42.72 53.29 35.25
N SER A 225 42.07 53.96 36.20
CA SER A 225 40.80 53.66 36.87
C SER A 225 39.89 52.55 36.30
N ALA A 226 39.16 51.84 37.19
CA ALA A 226 38.10 50.90 36.80
C ALA A 226 37.00 51.51 35.89
N ARG A 227 36.91 52.85 35.83
CA ARG A 227 36.01 53.58 34.92
C ARG A 227 36.45 53.55 33.45
N ASP A 228 37.73 53.34 33.18
CA ASP A 228 38.30 53.36 31.83
C ASP A 228 38.31 51.96 31.17
N MET A 229 37.80 50.96 31.90
CA MET A 229 37.66 49.59 31.44
C MET A 229 36.37 49.40 30.63
N PRO A 230 36.39 48.62 29.52
CA PRO A 230 35.20 48.36 28.71
C PRO A 230 34.11 47.58 29.47
N ILE A 231 34.47 46.86 30.53
CA ILE A 231 33.54 46.20 31.45
C ILE A 231 33.55 47.00 32.76
N LYS A 232 32.54 47.84 32.97
CA LYS A 232 32.48 48.83 34.06
C LYS A 232 32.37 48.22 35.47
N THR A 233 31.96 46.96 35.58
CA THR A 233 31.76 46.25 36.85
C THR A 233 32.92 45.31 37.22
N ILE A 234 34.00 45.29 36.44
CA ILE A 234 35.08 44.32 36.65
C ILE A 234 35.93 44.67 37.87
N ASN A 235 36.05 43.74 38.83
CA ASN A 235 36.96 43.89 39.97
C ASN A 235 38.32 43.25 39.65
N LEU A 236 39.31 44.08 39.36
CA LEU A 236 40.64 43.65 38.93
C LEU A 236 41.38 42.82 40.00
N LYS A 237 41.13 43.06 41.30
CA LYS A 237 41.81 42.34 42.39
C LYS A 237 41.46 40.85 42.40
N ALA A 238 40.27 40.47 41.94
CA ALA A 238 39.80 39.09 41.92
C ALA A 238 40.52 38.21 40.87
N PHE A 239 41.14 38.82 39.85
CA PHE A 239 41.84 38.10 38.77
C PHE A 239 43.37 38.01 38.96
N LEU A 240 43.87 38.61 40.04
CA LEU A 240 45.29 38.75 40.38
C LEU A 240 45.66 38.00 41.67
N ALA A 241 44.69 37.33 42.29
CA ALA A 241 44.84 36.58 43.54
C ALA A 241 45.24 35.10 43.32
N GLU A 242 45.59 34.75 42.08
CA GLU A 242 46.32 33.52 41.69
C GLU A 242 47.67 33.94 41.11
#